data_AF-A0A531MPH5-F1
#
_entry.id   AF-A0A531MPH5-F1
#
_cell.length_a   1.000
_cell.length_b   1.000
_cell.length_c   1.000
_cell.angle_alpha   90.00
_cell.angle_beta   90.00
_cell.angle_gamma   90.00
#
_symmetry.space_group_name_H-M   'P 1'
#
loop_
_entity.id
_entity.type
_entity.pdbx_description
1 polymer ?
#
loop_
_entity_poly.entity_id
_entity_poly.type
_entity_poly.pdbx_seq_one_letter_code
_entity_poly.pdbx_strand_id
1 'polypeptide(L)'
;PVTGWLADRFGRKELFLAAVVGFTIFSMLCGLAWSLETIVLFRLMQGVFGAAIVPLSQTFLLDINPKERHGQAMAIWGAGIMLGPILGPTLGGWLTENFNWRWVFFINLPVGILAFLGMAAYLPAVARRVRSFDFFGFAMISLGVGALQLMLDRGGEVDWFSSVEIWIELGLSITGFWVFIIHTVTSEHPFIDPKIFLDRNFVTGLAFIFVMGVLILASMS
;
A
#
# COMPACT_ATOMS: atom_id res chain seq x y z
N PRO A 1 -4.13 7.81 -0.01
CA PRO A 1 -4.17 9.30 0.07
C PRO A 1 -3.03 10.01 -0.69
N VAL A 2 -1.75 9.69 -0.44
CA VAL A 2 -0.59 10.21 -1.22
C VAL A 2 -0.75 9.90 -2.70
N THR A 3 -1.09 8.65 -3.01
CA THR A 3 -1.33 8.20 -4.38
C THR A 3 -2.42 9.00 -5.06
N GLY A 4 -3.52 9.31 -4.37
CA GLY A 4 -4.61 10.13 -4.90
C GLY A 4 -4.14 11.54 -5.25
N TRP A 5 -3.35 12.18 -4.39
CA TRP A 5 -2.78 13.50 -4.65
C TRP A 5 -1.78 13.51 -5.82
N LEU A 6 -0.85 12.54 -5.85
CA LEU A 6 0.09 12.38 -6.97
C LEU A 6 -0.68 12.16 -8.28
N ALA A 7 -1.76 11.38 -8.24
CA ALA A 7 -2.55 11.03 -9.40
C ALA A 7 -3.34 12.22 -9.92
N ASP A 8 -3.86 13.03 -9.02
CA ASP A 8 -4.57 14.27 -9.31
C ASP A 8 -3.62 15.35 -9.89
N ARG A 9 -2.33 15.37 -9.46
CA ARG A 9 -1.30 16.30 -9.94
C ARG A 9 -0.62 15.90 -11.27
N PHE A 10 -0.17 14.65 -11.39
CA PHE A 10 0.60 14.17 -12.55
C PHE A 10 -0.27 13.53 -13.64
N GLY A 11 -1.52 13.19 -13.30
CA GLY A 11 -2.39 12.38 -14.15
C GLY A 11 -2.50 10.96 -13.61
N ARG A 12 -3.73 10.50 -13.40
CA ARG A 12 -4.04 9.18 -12.82
C ARG A 12 -3.46 8.04 -13.65
N LYS A 13 -3.56 8.15 -14.98
CA LYS A 13 -3.09 7.12 -15.92
C LYS A 13 -1.56 7.06 -15.91
N GLU A 14 -0.91 8.21 -16.01
CA GLU A 14 0.54 8.34 -16.05
C GLU A 14 1.17 7.85 -14.74
N LEU A 15 0.59 8.20 -13.59
CA LEU A 15 1.06 7.69 -12.31
C LEU A 15 0.90 6.17 -12.20
N PHE A 16 -0.22 5.61 -12.70
CA PHE A 16 -0.43 4.17 -12.62
C PHE A 16 0.56 3.41 -13.51
N LEU A 17 0.81 3.90 -14.72
CA LEU A 17 1.83 3.35 -15.61
C LEU A 17 3.23 3.45 -15.00
N ALA A 18 3.59 4.61 -14.42
CA ALA A 18 4.87 4.81 -13.75
C ALA A 18 5.02 3.88 -12.53
N ALA A 19 3.96 3.66 -11.75
CA ALA A 19 3.94 2.75 -10.62
C ALA A 19 4.21 1.30 -11.05
N VAL A 20 3.56 0.83 -12.11
CA VAL A 20 3.79 -0.54 -12.62
C VAL A 20 5.19 -0.69 -13.21
N VAL A 21 5.66 0.28 -13.99
CA VAL A 21 7.03 0.26 -14.52
C VAL A 21 8.06 0.27 -13.40
N GLY A 22 7.91 1.15 -12.41
CA GLY A 22 8.78 1.22 -11.24
C GLY A 22 8.77 -0.09 -10.46
N PHE A 23 7.60 -0.64 -10.16
CA PHE A 23 7.47 -1.93 -9.47
C PHE A 23 8.19 -3.05 -10.23
N THR A 24 8.02 -3.12 -11.55
CA THR A 24 8.65 -4.15 -12.39
C THR A 24 10.16 -4.00 -12.48
N ILE A 25 10.67 -2.76 -12.62
CA ILE A 25 12.12 -2.49 -12.65
C ILE A 25 12.74 -2.86 -11.30
N PHE A 26 12.17 -2.40 -10.18
CA PHE A 26 12.71 -2.72 -8.87
C PHE A 26 12.57 -4.20 -8.52
N SER A 27 11.52 -4.88 -9.00
CA SER A 27 11.44 -6.33 -8.92
C SER A 27 12.61 -6.99 -9.65
N MET A 28 12.91 -6.58 -10.90
CA MET A 28 14.07 -7.10 -11.63
C MET A 28 15.38 -6.84 -10.87
N LEU A 29 15.53 -5.65 -10.28
CA LEU A 29 16.71 -5.30 -9.49
C LEU A 29 16.85 -6.18 -8.23
N CYS A 30 15.75 -6.53 -7.55
CA CYS A 30 15.75 -7.52 -6.47
C CYS A 30 16.30 -8.89 -6.95
N GLY A 31 15.89 -9.33 -8.14
CA GLY A 31 16.41 -10.54 -8.78
C GLY A 31 17.86 -10.44 -9.24
N LEU A 32 18.43 -9.23 -9.34
CA LEU A 32 19.83 -8.98 -9.69
C LEU A 32 20.73 -8.67 -8.49
N ALA A 33 20.16 -8.51 -7.30
CA ALA A 33 20.89 -8.11 -6.12
C ALA A 33 22.01 -9.10 -5.74
N TRP A 34 23.11 -8.55 -5.22
CA TRP A 34 24.33 -9.28 -4.84
C TRP A 34 24.57 -9.32 -3.32
N SER A 35 23.79 -8.57 -2.54
CA SER A 35 23.82 -8.59 -1.08
C SER A 35 22.43 -8.46 -0.50
N LEU A 36 22.27 -8.89 0.77
CA LEU A 36 21.01 -8.80 1.49
C LEU A 36 20.55 -7.34 1.64
N GLU A 37 21.47 -6.43 1.95
CA GLU A 37 21.18 -4.99 2.05
C GLU A 37 20.64 -4.41 0.74
N THR A 38 21.22 -4.82 -0.40
CA THR A 38 20.76 -4.38 -1.73
C THR A 38 19.38 -4.96 -2.07
N ILE A 39 19.10 -6.21 -1.69
CA ILE A 39 17.74 -6.79 -1.81
C ILE A 39 16.74 -5.97 -1.00
N VAL A 40 17.06 -5.65 0.26
CA VAL A 40 16.17 -4.88 1.15
C VAL A 40 15.90 -3.51 0.55
N LEU A 41 16.94 -2.79 0.09
CA LEU A 41 16.77 -1.48 -0.53
C LEU A 41 15.86 -1.53 -1.77
N PHE A 42 16.08 -2.50 -2.67
CA PHE A 42 15.24 -2.65 -3.85
C PHE A 42 13.81 -3.04 -3.49
N ARG A 43 13.61 -3.86 -2.46
CA ARG A 43 12.27 -4.20 -1.96
C ARG A 43 11.55 -2.99 -1.37
N LEU A 44 12.25 -2.14 -0.65
CA LEU A 44 11.67 -0.88 -0.13
C LEU A 44 11.20 -0.01 -1.30
N MET A 45 12.05 0.19 -2.30
CA MET A 45 11.69 0.94 -3.51
C MET A 45 10.53 0.29 -4.26
N GLN A 46 10.55 -1.03 -4.45
CA GLN A 46 9.47 -1.79 -5.06
C GLN A 46 8.15 -1.59 -4.29
N GLY A 47 8.20 -1.61 -2.96
CA GLY A 47 7.05 -1.35 -2.08
C GLY A 47 6.48 0.06 -2.26
N VAL A 48 7.33 1.08 -2.42
CA VAL A 48 6.90 2.46 -2.68
C VAL A 48 6.05 2.54 -3.95
N PHE A 49 6.48 1.91 -5.05
CA PHE A 49 5.69 1.87 -6.29
C PHE A 49 4.46 0.95 -6.16
N GLY A 50 4.59 -0.18 -5.47
CA GLY A 50 3.50 -1.13 -5.23
C GLY A 50 2.34 -0.54 -4.42
N ALA A 51 2.63 0.32 -3.44
CA ALA A 51 1.64 0.98 -2.60
C ALA A 51 0.68 1.87 -3.40
N ALA A 52 1.09 2.34 -4.58
CA ALA A 52 0.25 3.14 -5.48
C ALA A 52 -0.67 2.29 -6.36
N ILE A 53 -0.27 1.06 -6.72
CA ILE A 53 -0.97 0.20 -7.68
C ILE A 53 -2.38 -0.16 -7.18
N VAL A 54 -2.49 -0.63 -5.94
CA VAL A 54 -3.76 -1.05 -5.32
C VAL A 54 -4.81 0.07 -5.34
N PRO A 55 -4.56 1.25 -4.74
CA PRO A 55 -5.57 2.32 -4.71
C PRO A 55 -5.87 2.89 -6.10
N LEU A 56 -4.89 2.97 -7.01
CA LEU A 56 -5.12 3.41 -8.38
C LEU A 56 -6.01 2.42 -9.14
N SER A 57 -5.74 1.11 -9.00
CA SER A 57 -6.54 0.08 -9.65
C SER A 57 -8.01 0.14 -9.19
N GLN A 58 -8.25 0.29 -7.89
CA GLN A 58 -9.59 0.44 -7.32
C GLN A 58 -10.28 1.71 -7.83
N THR A 59 -9.57 2.84 -7.85
CA THR A 59 -10.11 4.11 -8.35
C THR A 59 -10.53 3.99 -9.81
N PHE A 60 -9.67 3.45 -10.68
CA PHE A 60 -10.00 3.25 -12.09
C PHE A 60 -11.17 2.30 -12.29
N LEU A 61 -11.24 1.20 -11.52
CA LEU A 61 -12.37 0.25 -11.58
C LEU A 61 -13.70 0.92 -11.22
N LEU A 62 -13.72 1.80 -10.23
CA LEU A 62 -14.93 2.54 -9.86
C LEU A 62 -15.24 3.65 -10.88
N ASP A 63 -14.24 4.29 -11.46
CA ASP A 63 -14.41 5.38 -12.43
C ASP A 63 -15.00 4.88 -13.76
N ILE A 64 -14.61 3.70 -14.24
CA ILE A 64 -15.10 3.14 -15.51
C ILE A 64 -16.43 2.40 -15.39
N ASN A 65 -16.86 2.05 -14.17
CA ASN A 65 -18.10 1.30 -13.93
C ASN A 65 -19.20 2.20 -13.35
N PRO A 66 -20.47 1.97 -13.73
CA PRO A 66 -21.60 2.68 -13.13
C PRO A 66 -21.75 2.28 -11.65
N LYS A 67 -22.29 3.19 -10.82
CA LYS A 67 -22.35 3.06 -9.35
C LYS A 67 -23.05 1.77 -8.90
N GLU A 68 -24.06 1.34 -9.64
CA GLU A 68 -24.85 0.14 -9.36
C GLU A 68 -24.02 -1.14 -9.52
N ARG A 69 -22.94 -1.09 -10.31
CA ARG A 69 -22.02 -2.21 -10.57
C ARG A 69 -20.74 -2.14 -9.75
N HIS A 70 -20.56 -1.13 -8.90
CA HIS A 70 -19.35 -1.00 -8.06
C HIS A 70 -19.11 -2.22 -7.18
N GLY A 71 -20.17 -2.80 -6.60
CA GLY A 71 -20.08 -4.02 -5.81
C GLY A 71 -19.55 -5.21 -6.64
N GLN A 72 -20.07 -5.41 -7.85
CA GLN A 72 -19.61 -6.48 -8.75
C GLN A 72 -18.17 -6.26 -9.20
N ALA A 73 -17.81 -5.02 -9.55
CA ALA A 73 -16.46 -4.65 -9.96
C ALA A 73 -15.45 -4.92 -8.83
N MET A 74 -15.79 -4.56 -7.59
CA MET A 74 -14.95 -4.82 -6.41
C MET A 74 -14.88 -6.30 -6.06
N ALA A 75 -15.95 -7.07 -6.27
CA ALA A 75 -15.93 -8.53 -6.09
C ALA A 75 -14.96 -9.20 -7.07
N ILE A 76 -14.97 -8.80 -8.35
CA ILE A 76 -14.03 -9.30 -9.37
C ILE A 76 -12.59 -8.91 -9.02
N TRP A 77 -12.38 -7.67 -8.60
CA TRP A 77 -11.07 -7.19 -8.15
C TRP A 77 -10.54 -7.99 -6.94
N GLY A 78 -11.40 -8.22 -5.95
CA GLY A 78 -11.08 -9.03 -4.77
C GLY A 78 -10.74 -10.47 -5.13
N ALA A 79 -11.50 -11.09 -6.05
CA ALA A 79 -11.19 -12.42 -6.56
C ALA A 79 -9.81 -12.47 -7.24
N GLY A 80 -9.46 -11.42 -8.01
CA GLY A 80 -8.14 -11.29 -8.62
C GLY A 80 -6.99 -11.21 -7.60
N ILE A 81 -7.18 -10.51 -6.49
CA ILE A 81 -6.17 -10.45 -5.42
C ILE A 81 -5.98 -11.80 -4.74
N MET A 82 -7.05 -12.56 -4.54
CA MET A 82 -6.97 -13.88 -3.91
C MET A 82 -6.18 -14.88 -4.75
N LEU A 83 -6.09 -14.70 -6.07
CA LEU A 83 -5.22 -15.51 -6.92
C LEU A 83 -3.74 -15.36 -6.53
N GLY A 84 -3.32 -14.20 -6.02
CA GLY A 84 -1.93 -13.94 -5.62
C GLY A 84 -1.46 -14.91 -4.54
N PRO A 85 -2.08 -14.95 -3.34
CA PRO A 85 -1.73 -15.91 -2.29
C PRO A 85 -1.95 -17.38 -2.66
N ILE A 86 -2.89 -17.70 -3.56
CA ILE A 86 -3.16 -19.09 -3.98
C ILE A 86 -2.06 -19.59 -4.93
N LEU A 87 -1.73 -18.80 -5.95
CA LEU A 87 -0.75 -19.19 -6.97
C LEU A 87 0.69 -18.91 -6.53
N GLY A 88 0.89 -17.96 -5.63
CA GLY A 88 2.21 -17.49 -5.17
C GLY A 88 3.10 -18.61 -4.63
N PRO A 89 2.69 -19.38 -3.60
CA PRO A 89 3.50 -20.46 -3.04
C PRO A 89 3.78 -21.57 -4.05
N THR A 90 2.77 -21.94 -4.85
CA THR A 90 2.89 -23.00 -5.86
C THR A 90 3.89 -22.62 -6.96
N LEU A 91 3.75 -21.42 -7.54
CA LEU A 91 4.67 -20.91 -8.56
C LEU A 91 6.05 -20.62 -7.98
N GLY A 92 6.12 -20.04 -6.77
CA GLY A 92 7.37 -19.72 -6.10
C GLY A 92 8.17 -20.97 -5.73
N GLY A 93 7.50 -22.02 -5.24
CA GLY A 93 8.08 -23.33 -4.96
C GLY A 93 8.63 -23.96 -6.23
N TRP A 94 7.81 -24.07 -7.28
CA TRP A 94 8.23 -24.63 -8.57
C TRP A 94 9.43 -23.89 -9.19
N LEU A 95 9.43 -22.55 -9.15
CA LEU A 95 10.54 -21.73 -9.67
C LEU A 95 11.82 -21.90 -8.86
N THR A 96 11.71 -22.03 -7.54
CA THR A 96 12.88 -22.18 -6.66
C THR A 96 13.46 -23.59 -6.77
N GLU A 97 12.62 -24.61 -6.96
CA GLU A 97 13.03 -26.01 -7.14
C GLU A 97 13.68 -26.26 -8.50
N ASN A 98 13.13 -25.71 -9.60
CA ASN A 98 13.63 -25.98 -10.96
C ASN A 98 14.70 -24.99 -11.42
N PHE A 99 14.71 -23.77 -10.90
CA PHE A 99 15.66 -22.74 -11.28
C PHE A 99 16.43 -22.21 -10.07
N ASN A 100 16.04 -21.05 -9.56
CA ASN A 100 16.69 -20.34 -8.46
C ASN A 100 15.70 -19.34 -7.88
N TRP A 101 15.82 -19.01 -6.59
CA TRP A 101 14.99 -18.02 -5.88
C TRP A 101 14.87 -16.67 -6.63
N ARG A 102 15.89 -16.28 -7.40
CA ARG A 102 15.89 -15.02 -8.18
C ARG A 102 14.75 -14.96 -9.21
N TRP A 103 14.30 -16.11 -9.73
CA TRP A 103 13.21 -16.18 -10.70
C TRP A 103 11.85 -15.77 -10.16
N VAL A 104 11.66 -15.84 -8.84
CA VAL A 104 10.47 -15.30 -8.15
C VAL A 104 10.33 -13.79 -8.36
N PHE A 105 11.44 -13.10 -8.63
CA PHE A 105 11.44 -11.68 -8.96
C PHE A 105 11.31 -11.40 -10.46
N PHE A 106 11.89 -12.26 -11.30
CA PHE A 106 11.82 -12.13 -12.76
C PHE A 106 10.44 -12.46 -13.33
N ILE A 107 9.63 -13.29 -12.67
CA ILE A 107 8.24 -13.58 -13.11
C ILE A 107 7.34 -12.32 -13.14
N ASN A 108 7.66 -11.30 -12.33
CA ASN A 108 6.95 -10.02 -12.36
C ASN A 108 7.22 -9.21 -13.64
N LEU A 109 8.28 -9.53 -14.39
CA LEU A 109 8.61 -8.85 -15.63
C LEU A 109 7.57 -9.08 -16.74
N PRO A 110 7.26 -10.32 -17.17
CA PRO A 110 6.24 -10.55 -18.18
C PRO A 110 4.86 -10.05 -17.73
N VAL A 111 4.52 -10.25 -16.46
CA VAL A 111 3.25 -9.78 -15.89
C VAL A 111 3.16 -8.26 -15.91
N GLY A 112 4.24 -7.57 -15.50
CA GLY A 112 4.33 -6.12 -15.50
C GLY A 112 4.25 -5.52 -16.90
N ILE A 113 4.89 -6.15 -17.89
CA ILE A 113 4.82 -5.74 -19.29
C ILE A 113 3.39 -5.88 -19.83
N LEU A 114 2.75 -7.04 -19.60
CA LEU A 114 1.35 -7.25 -20.02
C LEU A 114 0.40 -6.25 -19.36
N ALA A 115 0.58 -6.00 -18.06
CA ALA A 115 -0.20 -5.00 -17.33
C ALA A 115 0.04 -3.59 -17.89
N PHE A 116 1.29 -3.20 -18.15
CA PHE A 116 1.62 -1.91 -18.75
C PHE A 116 0.98 -1.73 -20.12
N LEU A 117 1.11 -2.72 -21.01
CA LEU A 117 0.53 -2.66 -22.35
C LEU A 117 -1.00 -2.59 -22.30
N GLY A 118 -1.63 -3.41 -21.47
CA GLY A 118 -3.08 -3.38 -21.27
C GLY A 118 -3.57 -2.03 -20.74
N MET A 119 -2.91 -1.50 -19.70
CA MET A 119 -3.27 -0.20 -19.14
C MET A 119 -3.01 0.96 -20.12
N ALA A 120 -1.91 0.92 -20.86
CA ALA A 120 -1.57 1.95 -21.83
C ALA A 120 -2.61 2.03 -22.95
N ALA A 121 -3.07 0.86 -23.43
CA ALA A 121 -4.06 0.74 -24.50
C ALA A 121 -5.50 1.07 -24.03
N TYR A 122 -5.92 0.56 -22.87
CA TYR A 122 -7.33 0.58 -22.47
C TYR A 122 -7.71 1.65 -21.43
N LEU A 123 -6.76 2.19 -20.65
CA LEU A 123 -7.13 3.19 -19.65
C LEU A 123 -7.42 4.56 -20.29
N PRO A 124 -8.57 5.19 -19.98
CA PRO A 124 -8.86 6.55 -20.42
C PRO A 124 -7.96 7.55 -19.68
N ALA A 125 -7.60 8.64 -20.37
CA ALA A 125 -6.94 9.77 -19.73
C ALA A 125 -7.97 10.53 -18.87
N VAL A 126 -7.67 10.74 -17.60
CA VAL A 126 -8.55 11.44 -16.65
C VAL A 126 -8.03 12.87 -16.46
N ALA A 127 -8.95 13.85 -16.40
CA ALA A 127 -8.62 15.25 -16.20
C ALA A 127 -7.83 15.47 -14.90
N ARG A 128 -6.73 16.23 -14.99
CA ARG A 128 -5.87 16.59 -13.85
C ARG A 128 -6.62 17.56 -12.93
N ARG A 129 -6.47 17.39 -11.62
CA ARG A 129 -7.02 18.32 -10.61
C ARG A 129 -5.91 18.65 -9.62
N VAL A 130 -5.42 19.88 -9.60
CA VAL A 130 -4.37 20.23 -8.64
C VAL A 130 -5.02 20.46 -7.27
N ARG A 131 -4.75 19.58 -6.31
CA ARG A 131 -5.11 19.76 -4.89
C ARG A 131 -3.85 20.04 -4.07
N SER A 132 -3.97 20.80 -3.00
CA SER A 132 -2.90 20.93 -1.99
C SER A 132 -2.77 19.61 -1.22
N PHE A 133 -1.53 19.25 -0.85
CA PHE A 133 -1.25 18.09 -0.02
C PHE A 133 -0.67 18.55 1.30
N ASP A 134 -1.22 18.03 2.39
CA ASP A 134 -0.72 18.25 3.72
C ASP A 134 0.42 17.27 4.04
N PHE A 135 1.63 17.66 3.62
CA PHE A 135 2.85 16.89 3.84
C PHE A 135 3.17 16.70 5.33
N PHE A 136 2.85 17.70 6.16
CA PHE A 136 3.13 17.64 7.58
C PHE A 136 2.19 16.65 8.28
N GLY A 137 0.88 16.75 8.04
CA GLY A 137 -0.08 15.78 8.54
C GLY A 137 0.25 14.36 8.08
N PHE A 138 0.60 14.18 6.81
CA PHE A 138 1.05 12.88 6.28
C PHE A 138 2.30 12.34 6.99
N ALA A 139 3.33 13.16 7.20
CA ALA A 139 4.55 12.73 7.87
C ALA A 139 4.28 12.28 9.32
N MET A 140 3.44 13.01 10.05
CA MET A 140 3.11 12.71 11.44
C MET A 140 2.28 11.43 11.59
N ILE A 141 1.28 11.22 10.74
CA ILE A 141 0.52 9.96 10.76
C ILE A 141 1.37 8.78 10.29
N SER A 142 2.24 8.96 9.29
CA SER A 142 3.16 7.92 8.85
C SER A 142 4.16 7.54 9.93
N LEU A 143 4.67 8.51 10.69
CA LEU A 143 5.53 8.27 11.84
C LEU A 143 4.78 7.54 12.95
N GLY A 144 3.57 7.99 13.29
CA GLY A 144 2.75 7.36 14.32
C GLY A 144 2.41 5.90 14.01
N VAL A 145 1.89 5.64 12.81
CA VAL A 145 1.55 4.30 12.33
C VAL A 145 2.79 3.43 12.16
N GLY A 146 3.87 3.96 11.59
CA GLY A 146 5.11 3.21 11.40
C GLY A 146 5.76 2.79 12.71
N ALA A 147 5.82 3.69 13.70
CA ALA A 147 6.34 3.39 15.03
C ALA A 147 5.44 2.39 15.77
N LEU A 148 4.12 2.52 15.67
CA LEU A 148 3.19 1.54 16.24
C LEU A 148 3.36 0.15 15.60
N GLN A 149 3.54 0.09 14.28
CA GLN A 149 3.74 -1.16 13.57
C GLN A 149 5.05 -1.83 13.99
N LEU A 150 6.15 -1.08 14.07
CA LEU A 150 7.43 -1.61 14.57
C LEU A 150 7.32 -2.14 16.00
N MET A 151 6.62 -1.42 16.88
CA MET A 151 6.38 -1.83 18.27
C MET A 151 5.63 -3.16 18.36
N LEU A 152 4.62 -3.36 17.52
CA LEU A 152 3.84 -4.61 17.51
C LEU A 152 4.62 -5.76 16.87
N ASP A 153 5.38 -5.48 15.80
CA ASP A 153 6.16 -6.49 15.08
C ASP A 153 7.35 -6.97 15.93
N ARG A 154 8.07 -6.05 16.59
CA ARG A 154 9.25 -6.38 17.43
C ARG A 154 8.91 -6.68 18.88
N GLY A 155 7.76 -6.27 19.38
CA GLY A 155 7.37 -6.41 20.78
C GLY A 155 7.56 -7.83 21.34
N GLY A 156 7.16 -8.84 20.57
CA GLY A 156 7.35 -10.25 20.95
C GLY A 156 8.82 -10.70 20.98
N GLU A 157 9.68 -10.15 20.13
CA GLU A 157 11.09 -10.53 20.02
C GLU A 157 11.98 -9.88 21.10
N VAL A 158 11.60 -8.69 21.59
CA VAL A 158 12.40 -7.89 22.54
C VAL A 158 11.83 -7.84 23.95
N ASP A 159 11.01 -8.81 24.34
CA ASP A 159 10.36 -8.88 25.66
C ASP A 159 9.48 -7.64 25.99
N TRP A 160 8.83 -7.08 24.98
CA TRP A 160 7.86 -5.99 25.08
C TRP A 160 8.38 -4.78 25.88
N PHE A 161 7.64 -4.35 26.90
CA PHE A 161 7.93 -3.16 27.72
C PHE A 161 9.20 -3.29 28.58
N SER A 162 9.87 -4.44 28.55
CA SER A 162 11.18 -4.63 29.16
C SER A 162 12.29 -3.99 28.32
N SER A 163 12.07 -3.79 27.02
CA SER A 163 13.02 -3.15 26.11
C SER A 163 12.81 -1.64 26.00
N VAL A 164 13.92 -0.91 26.01
CA VAL A 164 13.94 0.55 25.75
C VAL A 164 13.47 0.88 24.33
N GLU A 165 13.65 -0.05 23.38
CA GLU A 165 13.18 0.10 21.99
C GLU A 165 11.65 0.32 21.94
N ILE A 166 10.89 -0.50 22.66
CA ILE A 166 9.42 -0.42 22.72
C ILE A 166 8.96 0.89 23.36
N TRP A 167 9.67 1.40 24.36
CA TRP A 167 9.36 2.71 24.95
C TRP A 167 9.61 3.87 23.99
N ILE A 168 10.68 3.81 23.18
CA ILE A 168 10.96 4.82 22.15
C ILE A 168 9.89 4.77 21.06
N GLU A 169 9.54 3.59 20.57
CA GLU A 169 8.52 3.40 19.54
C GLU A 169 7.13 3.81 20.02
N LEU A 170 6.76 3.48 21.25
CA LEU A 170 5.53 3.95 21.88
C LEU A 170 5.50 5.48 21.99
N GLY A 171 6.62 6.09 22.42
CA GLY A 171 6.75 7.54 22.51
C GLY A 171 6.60 8.22 21.15
N LEU A 172 7.25 7.70 20.11
CA LEU A 172 7.13 8.18 18.72
C LEU A 172 5.70 7.99 18.19
N SER A 173 5.07 6.86 18.49
CA SER A 173 3.69 6.58 18.11
C SER A 173 2.72 7.59 18.72
N ILE A 174 2.77 7.77 20.04
CA ILE A 174 1.91 8.72 20.77
C ILE A 174 2.15 10.15 20.29
N THR A 175 3.40 10.57 20.15
CA THR A 175 3.72 11.94 19.69
C THR A 175 3.31 12.17 18.24
N GLY A 176 3.54 11.21 17.35
CA GLY A 176 3.10 11.27 15.95
C GLY A 176 1.59 11.41 15.83
N PHE A 177 0.81 10.59 16.54
CA PHE A 177 -0.64 10.70 16.56
C PHE A 177 -1.13 11.99 17.21
N TRP A 178 -0.54 12.40 18.33
CA TRP A 178 -0.90 13.63 19.02
C TRP A 178 -0.72 14.87 18.13
N VAL A 179 0.46 15.00 17.52
CA VAL A 179 0.76 16.11 16.59
C VAL A 179 -0.15 16.04 15.36
N PHE A 180 -0.41 14.83 14.83
CA PHE A 180 -1.34 14.65 13.72
C PHE A 180 -2.77 15.12 14.06
N ILE A 181 -3.30 14.77 15.23
CA ILE A 181 -4.64 15.18 15.67
C ILE A 181 -4.71 16.70 15.80
N ILE A 182 -3.75 17.32 16.50
CA ILE A 182 -3.70 18.79 16.64
C ILE A 182 -3.64 19.44 15.26
N HIS A 183 -2.73 19.00 14.40
CA HIS A 183 -2.59 19.56 13.05
C HIS A 183 -3.85 19.41 12.23
N THR A 184 -4.51 18.25 12.31
CA THR A 184 -5.77 17.97 11.60
C THR A 184 -6.92 18.87 12.04
N VAL A 185 -7.00 19.21 13.33
CA VAL A 185 -8.03 20.10 13.88
C VAL A 185 -7.71 21.58 13.63
N THR A 186 -6.43 21.95 13.50
CA THR A 186 -5.98 23.35 13.39
C THR A 186 -5.72 23.79 11.94
N SER A 187 -5.50 22.86 11.01
CA SER A 187 -5.18 23.15 9.60
C SER A 187 -6.43 23.48 8.78
N GLU A 188 -6.32 24.45 7.87
CA GLU A 188 -7.38 24.82 6.91
C GLU A 188 -7.59 23.76 5.81
N HIS A 189 -6.55 22.98 5.51
CA HIS A 189 -6.56 21.90 4.52
C HIS A 189 -5.92 20.63 5.12
N PRO A 190 -6.57 19.98 6.09
CA PRO A 190 -6.00 18.83 6.76
C PRO A 190 -5.93 17.62 5.81
N PHE A 191 -4.93 16.77 6.01
CA PHE A 191 -4.74 15.54 5.26
C PHE A 191 -5.97 14.60 5.30
N ILE A 192 -6.65 14.54 6.45
CA ILE A 192 -7.92 13.84 6.64
C ILE A 192 -8.96 14.86 7.09
N ASP A 193 -10.05 15.01 6.35
CA ASP A 193 -11.16 15.87 6.79
C ASP A 193 -11.86 15.20 7.99
N PRO A 194 -11.89 15.84 9.18
CA PRO A 194 -12.55 15.30 10.37
C PRO A 194 -14.01 14.93 10.13
N LYS A 195 -14.68 15.58 9.15
CA LYS A 195 -16.07 15.31 8.81
C LYS A 195 -16.31 13.90 8.30
N ILE A 196 -15.28 13.22 7.79
CA ILE A 196 -15.41 11.82 7.34
C ILE A 196 -15.71 10.90 8.53
N PHE A 197 -15.21 11.21 9.73
CA PHE A 197 -15.48 10.43 10.94
C PHE A 197 -16.90 10.66 11.52
N LEU A 198 -17.63 11.67 11.04
CA LEU A 198 -19.05 11.84 11.36
C LEU A 198 -19.93 10.86 10.58
N ASP A 199 -19.42 10.27 9.49
CA ASP A 199 -20.13 9.25 8.73
C ASP A 199 -20.08 7.90 9.47
N ARG A 200 -21.25 7.48 9.97
CA ARG A 200 -21.41 6.24 10.71
C ARG A 200 -21.06 5.01 9.86
N ASN A 201 -21.24 5.04 8.54
CA ASN A 201 -20.84 3.94 7.66
C ASN A 201 -19.31 3.85 7.60
N PHE A 202 -18.61 4.98 7.55
CA PHE A 202 -17.15 5.01 7.52
C PHE A 202 -16.55 4.46 8.82
N VAL A 203 -17.04 4.91 9.98
CA VAL A 203 -16.57 4.42 11.29
C VAL A 203 -16.86 2.93 11.46
N THR A 204 -18.05 2.48 11.06
CA THR A 204 -18.41 1.04 11.12
C THR A 204 -17.50 0.23 10.20
N GLY A 205 -17.23 0.71 8.98
CA GLY A 205 -16.30 0.07 8.05
C GLY A 205 -14.88 -0.04 8.60
N LEU A 206 -14.36 1.03 9.23
CA LEU A 206 -13.08 1.03 9.93
C LEU A 206 -13.03 -0.01 11.04
N ALA A 207 -14.09 -0.12 11.86
CA ALA A 207 -14.18 -1.12 12.90
C ALA A 207 -14.17 -2.54 12.33
N PHE A 208 -14.91 -2.81 11.26
CA PHE A 208 -14.89 -4.11 10.58
C PHE A 208 -13.51 -4.45 10.02
N ILE A 209 -12.83 -3.50 9.36
CA ILE A 209 -11.47 -3.71 8.83
C ILE A 209 -10.48 -3.99 9.97
N PHE A 210 -10.59 -3.26 11.07
CA PHE A 210 -9.74 -3.49 12.25
C PHE A 210 -9.95 -4.89 12.84
N VAL A 211 -11.21 -5.28 13.08
CA VAL A 211 -11.54 -6.62 13.60
C VAL A 211 -11.08 -7.72 12.65
N MET A 212 -11.34 -7.57 11.34
CA MET A 212 -10.87 -8.53 10.34
C MET A 212 -9.35 -8.62 10.30
N GLY A 213 -8.63 -7.50 10.42
CA GLY A 213 -7.17 -7.47 10.47
C GLY A 213 -6.64 -8.24 11.68
N VAL A 214 -7.21 -8.02 12.87
CA VAL A 214 -6.86 -8.76 14.09
C VAL A 214 -7.12 -10.26 13.92
N LEU A 215 -8.27 -10.64 13.37
CA LEU A 215 -8.63 -12.04 13.15
C LEU A 215 -7.67 -12.75 12.18
N ILE A 216 -7.26 -12.08 11.09
CA ILE A 216 -6.32 -12.64 10.13
C ILE A 216 -4.96 -12.88 10.80
N LEU A 217 -4.43 -11.88 11.51
CA LEU A 217 -3.14 -12.02 12.21
C LEU A 217 -3.18 -13.10 13.30
N ALA A 218 -4.25 -13.14 14.09
CA ALA A 218 -4.44 -14.16 15.12
C ALA A 218 -4.62 -15.59 14.55
N SER A 219 -5.09 -15.71 13.31
CA SER A 219 -5.20 -17.02 12.64
C SER A 219 -3.89 -17.53 12.05
N MET A 220 -2.88 -16.65 11.90
CA MET A 220 -1.56 -16.99 11.37
C MET A 220 -0.50 -17.25 12.45
N SER A 221 -0.81 -16.96 13.72
CA SER A 221 -0.04 -17.31 14.92
C SER A 221 -0.48 -18.65 15.50
#